data_AF-A0A930HVG6-F1
#
_entry.id   AF-A0A930HVG6-F1
#
_cell.length_a   1.000
_cell.length_b   1.000
_cell.length_c   1.000
_cell.angle_alpha   90.00
_cell.angle_beta   90.00
_cell.angle_gamma   90.00
#
_symmetry.space_group_name_H-M   'P 1'
#
loop_
_entity.id
_entity.type
_entity.pdbx_description
1 polymer ?
#
loop_
_entity_poly.entity_id
_entity_poly.type
_entity_poly.pdbx_seq_one_letter_code
_entity_poly.pdbx_strand_id
1 'polypeptide(L)'
;MATTADFRNGMCLDIDGQYYFIVEFLHVKPGKGPAFVRSKLKNVATGRVLDKTWNSGVKVEEVRIERRPYQYLYKDEMGLNFMHPETFEQISIPEAVIDGV
;
A
#
# COMPACT_ATOMS: atom_id res chain seq x y z
N MET A 1 -15.51 -0.70 4.74
CA MET A 1 -14.95 -1.53 3.64
C MET A 1 -15.34 -0.89 2.33
N ALA A 2 -14.35 -0.50 1.54
CA ALA A 2 -14.57 0.02 0.20
C ALA A 2 -15.00 -1.13 -0.72
N THR A 3 -15.55 -0.80 -1.87
CA THR A 3 -15.92 -1.77 -2.90
C THR A 3 -15.12 -1.53 -4.17
N THR A 4 -15.20 -2.45 -5.14
CA THR A 4 -14.59 -2.24 -6.46
C THR A 4 -15.11 -1.00 -7.20
N ALA A 5 -16.24 -0.41 -6.77
CA ALA A 5 -16.75 0.84 -7.32
C ALA A 5 -15.98 2.07 -6.81
N ASP A 6 -15.31 1.95 -5.65
CA ASP A 6 -14.58 3.03 -5.00
C ASP A 6 -13.10 3.09 -5.44
N PHE A 7 -12.69 2.18 -6.32
CA PHE A 7 -11.32 2.07 -6.82
C PHE A 7 -10.86 3.37 -7.45
N ARG A 8 -9.68 3.82 -7.03
CA ARG A 8 -9.00 5.02 -7.51
C ARG A 8 -7.52 4.72 -7.67
N ASN A 9 -6.87 5.33 -8.65
CA ASN A 9 -5.42 5.25 -8.78
C ASN A 9 -4.77 5.87 -7.53
N GLY A 10 -3.77 5.20 -6.98
CA GLY A 10 -3.12 5.58 -5.71
C GLY A 10 -3.81 5.05 -4.45
N MET A 11 -5.00 4.45 -4.55
CA MET A 11 -5.64 3.77 -3.42
C MET A 11 -4.78 2.58 -2.98
N CYS A 12 -4.59 2.41 -1.67
CA CYS A 12 -3.87 1.27 -1.12
C CYS A 12 -4.85 0.24 -0.57
N LEU A 13 -4.62 -1.02 -0.95
CA LEU A 13 -5.43 -2.16 -0.56
C LEU A 13 -4.59 -3.12 0.28
N ASP A 14 -5.21 -3.69 1.31
CA ASP A 14 -4.71 -4.90 1.96
C ASP A 14 -5.25 -6.13 1.21
N ILE A 15 -4.34 -6.99 0.79
CA ILE A 15 -4.63 -8.25 0.13
C ILE A 15 -3.81 -9.33 0.83
N ASP A 16 -4.48 -10.11 1.67
CA ASP A 16 -3.90 -11.25 2.40
C ASP A 16 -2.67 -10.85 3.24
N GLY A 17 -2.71 -9.66 3.87
CA GLY A 17 -1.62 -9.12 4.70
C GLY A 17 -0.51 -8.43 3.90
N GLN A 18 -0.66 -8.32 2.59
CA GLN A 18 0.25 -7.58 1.72
C GLN A 18 -0.42 -6.30 1.19
N TYR A 19 0.33 -5.21 1.25
CA TYR A 19 -0.16 -3.90 0.82
C TYR A 19 0.17 -3.62 -0.64
N TYR A 20 -0.82 -3.13 -1.38
CA TYR A 20 -0.69 -2.78 -2.79
C TYR A 20 -1.34 -1.45 -3.13
N PHE A 21 -0.66 -0.62 -3.92
CA PHE A 21 -1.25 0.54 -4.57
C PHE A 21 -1.91 0.16 -5.90
N ILE A 22 -3.11 0.65 -6.15
CA ILE A 22 -3.72 0.61 -7.48
C ILE A 22 -2.97 1.59 -8.38
N VAL A 23 -2.25 1.07 -9.36
CA VAL A 23 -1.59 1.88 -10.40
C VAL A 23 -2.59 2.29 -11.46
N GLU A 24 -3.43 1.34 -11.86
CA GLU A 24 -4.42 1.50 -12.92
C GLU A 24 -5.57 0.54 -12.67
N PHE A 25 -6.79 0.92 -13.04
CA PHE A 25 -7.93 0.02 -13.05
C PHE A 25 -8.83 0.27 -14.27
N LEU A 26 -9.54 -0.77 -14.69
CA LEU A 26 -10.48 -0.76 -15.79
C LEU A 26 -11.76 -1.47 -15.37
N HIS A 27 -12.86 -0.73 -15.31
CA HIS A 27 -14.19 -1.30 -15.10
C HIS A 27 -14.76 -1.75 -16.44
N VAL A 28 -15.01 -3.05 -16.58
CA VAL A 28 -15.58 -3.67 -17.79
C VAL A 28 -17.00 -4.12 -17.51
N LYS A 29 -17.94 -3.65 -18.33
CA LYS A 29 -19.33 -4.14 -18.37
C LYS A 29 -19.56 -4.87 -19.69
N PRO A 30 -19.40 -6.20 -19.75
CA PRO A 30 -19.66 -6.94 -20.98
C PRO A 30 -21.15 -6.88 -21.30
N GLY A 31 -21.52 -6.70 -22.58
CA GLY A 31 -22.92 -6.57 -22.98
C GLY A 31 -23.79 -7.78 -22.57
N LYS A 32 -23.19 -8.97 -22.51
CA LYS A 32 -23.75 -10.17 -21.88
C LYS A 32 -22.75 -10.71 -20.85
N GLY A 33 -23.10 -10.71 -19.57
CA GLY A 33 -22.29 -11.24 -18.47
C GLY A 33 -22.17 -10.28 -17.26
N PRO A 34 -21.61 -10.75 -16.14
CA PRO A 34 -21.40 -9.90 -14.96
C PRO A 34 -20.27 -8.88 -15.21
N ALA A 35 -20.41 -7.69 -14.61
CA ALA A 35 -19.37 -6.67 -14.63
C ALA A 35 -18.17 -7.07 -13.76
N PHE A 36 -16.98 -6.66 -14.18
CA PHE A 36 -15.73 -6.92 -13.44
C PHE A 36 -14.76 -5.75 -13.56
N VAL A 37 -13.79 -5.68 -12.65
CA VAL A 37 -12.74 -4.66 -12.64
C VAL A 37 -11.39 -5.35 -12.78
N ARG A 38 -10.59 -4.94 -13.76
CA ARG A 38 -9.17 -5.33 -13.86
C ARG A 38 -8.34 -4.24 -13.21
N SER A 39 -7.41 -4.60 -12.33
CA SER A 39 -6.51 -3.66 -11.67
C SER A 39 -5.06 -4.09 -11.84
N LYS A 40 -4.21 -3.13 -12.12
CA LYS A 40 -2.76 -3.26 -11.99
C LYS A 40 -2.35 -2.73 -10.62
N LEU A 41 -1.78 -3.60 -9.82
CA LEU A 41 -1.44 -3.39 -8.42
C LEU A 41 0.07 -3.37 -8.26
N LYS A 42 0.62 -2.41 -7.51
CA LYS A 42 2.05 -2.34 -7.19
C LYS A 42 2.25 -2.57 -5.69
N ASN A 43 3.02 -3.59 -5.35
CA ASN A 43 3.32 -3.92 -3.96
C ASN A 43 4.12 -2.79 -3.29
N VAL A 44 3.74 -2.43 -2.07
CA VAL A 44 4.35 -1.29 -1.36
C VAL A 44 5.79 -1.56 -0.92
N ALA A 45 6.08 -2.78 -0.49
CA ALA A 45 7.41 -3.16 0.01
C ALA A 45 8.37 -3.54 -1.12
N THR A 46 7.92 -4.40 -2.04
CA THR A 46 8.79 -4.98 -3.09
C THR A 46 8.77 -4.20 -4.40
N GLY A 47 7.80 -3.31 -4.59
CA GLY A 47 7.61 -2.58 -5.86
C GLY A 47 7.13 -3.44 -7.03
N ARG A 48 6.93 -4.76 -6.84
CA ARG A 48 6.45 -5.68 -7.88
C ARG A 48 5.06 -5.31 -8.34
N VAL A 49 4.82 -5.40 -9.64
CA VAL A 49 3.52 -5.16 -10.26
C VAL A 49 2.78 -6.48 -10.52
N LEU A 50 1.50 -6.51 -10.20
CA LEU A 50 0.58 -7.64 -10.23
C LEU A 50 -0.68 -7.20 -10.98
N ASP A 51 -1.20 -8.03 -11.87
CA ASP A 51 -2.53 -7.83 -12.45
C ASP A 51 -3.54 -8.71 -11.72
N LYS A 52 -4.62 -8.11 -11.22
CA LYS A 52 -5.70 -8.81 -10.50
C LYS A 52 -7.06 -8.43 -11.10
N THR A 53 -7.93 -9.42 -11.26
CA THR A 53 -9.32 -9.21 -11.71
C THR A 53 -10.27 -9.43 -10.54
N TRP A 54 -11.23 -8.52 -10.39
CA TRP A 54 -12.21 -8.50 -9.32
C TRP A 54 -13.62 -8.58 -9.91
N ASN A 55 -14.49 -9.36 -9.30
CA ASN A 55 -15.92 -9.26 -9.59
C ASN A 55 -16.44 -7.91 -9.11
N SER A 56 -17.37 -7.30 -9.86
CA SER A 56 -17.94 -6.02 -9.45
C SER A 56 -18.74 -6.17 -8.15
N GLY A 57 -18.55 -5.23 -7.22
CA GLY A 57 -19.22 -5.21 -5.91
C GLY A 57 -18.50 -5.99 -4.82
N VAL A 58 -17.33 -6.58 -5.09
CA VAL A 58 -16.50 -7.21 -4.06
C VAL A 58 -16.05 -6.16 -3.05
N LYS A 59 -16.16 -6.51 -1.76
CA LYS A 59 -15.64 -5.70 -0.66
C LYS A 59 -14.13 -5.85 -0.61
N VAL A 60 -13.44 -4.73 -0.46
CA VAL A 60 -12.00 -4.63 -0.28
C VAL A 60 -11.67 -3.87 0.99
N GLU A 61 -10.50 -4.14 1.52
CA GLU A 61 -9.95 -3.44 2.67
C GLU A 61 -9.02 -2.33 2.18
N GLU A 62 -9.43 -1.09 2.42
CA GLU A 62 -8.63 0.10 2.12
C GLU A 62 -7.77 0.42 3.34
N VAL A 63 -6.48 0.63 3.09
CA VAL A 63 -5.53 1.04 4.12
C VAL A 63 -4.93 2.37 3.73
N ARG A 64 -4.81 3.28 4.70
CA ARG A 64 -4.12 4.55 4.49
C ARG A 64 -2.64 4.37 4.84
N ILE A 65 -1.78 4.55 3.84
CA ILE A 65 -0.33 4.56 4.04
C ILE A 65 0.16 6.00 3.93
N GLU A 66 1.01 6.38 4.88
CA GLU A 66 1.65 7.69 4.91
C GLU A 66 3.17 7.51 4.76
N ARG A 67 3.78 8.33 3.90
CA ARG A 67 5.23 8.40 3.76
C ARG A 67 5.70 9.68 4.42
N ARG A 68 6.49 9.52 5.48
CA ARG A 68 7.11 10.63 6.19
C ARG A 68 8.63 10.55 6.02
N PRO A 69 9.29 11.65 5.62
CA PRO A 69 10.74 11.69 5.60
C PRO A 69 11.27 11.70 7.03
N TYR A 70 12.26 10.86 7.30
CA TYR A 70 12.96 10.81 8.57
C TYR A 70 14.47 10.84 8.32
N GLN A 71 15.19 11.56 9.17
CA GLN A 71 16.64 11.61 9.16
C GLN A 71 17.19 10.59 10.16
N TYR A 72 18.10 9.73 9.71
CA TYR A 72 18.83 8.84 10.59
C TYR A 72 19.77 9.65 11.51
N LEU A 73 19.78 9.30 12.80
CA LEU A 73 20.65 9.94 13.80
C LEU A 73 21.78 9.00 14.23
N TYR A 74 21.44 7.92 14.93
CA TYR A 74 22.39 6.98 15.50
C TYR A 74 21.71 5.64 15.81
N LYS A 75 22.53 4.62 16.08
CA LYS A 75 22.12 3.31 16.57
C LYS A 75 22.45 3.20 18.07
N ASP A 76 21.55 2.62 18.84
CA ASP A 76 21.78 2.24 20.24
C ASP A 76 21.39 0.77 20.49
N GLU A 77 21.36 0.35 21.76
CA GLU A 77 20.99 -1.02 22.14
C GLU A 77 19.50 -1.34 21.88
N MET A 78 18.63 -0.33 21.77
CA MET A 78 17.20 -0.50 21.54
C MET A 78 16.84 -0.49 20.05
N GLY A 79 17.66 0.12 19.20
CA GLY A 79 17.47 0.10 17.75
C GLY A 79 18.13 1.26 17.01
N LEU A 80 17.53 1.62 15.88
CA LEU A 80 17.93 2.71 15.01
C LEU A 80 17.04 3.92 15.29
N ASN A 81 17.65 5.04 15.67
CA ASN A 81 16.92 6.26 15.99
C ASN A 81 16.85 7.20 14.78
N PHE A 82 15.65 7.72 14.54
CA PHE A 82 15.34 8.61 13.44
C PHE A 82 14.60 9.85 13.95
N MET A 83 14.76 10.97 13.26
CA MET A 83 14.11 12.24 13.60
C MET A 83 13.36 12.82 12.40
N HIS A 84 12.13 13.27 12.63
CA HIS A 84 11.38 14.00 11.61
C HIS A 84 11.98 15.41 11.43
N PRO A 85 12.30 15.84 10.20
CA PRO A 85 13.05 17.09 9.98
C PRO A 85 12.26 18.36 10.33
N GLU A 86 10.92 18.31 10.27
CA GLU A 86 10.06 19.49 10.52
C GLU A 86 9.53 19.56 11.96
N THR A 87 9.16 18.44 12.56
CA THR A 87 8.55 18.38 13.91
C THR A 87 9.58 18.06 14.99
N PHE A 88 10.79 17.65 14.60
CA PHE A 88 11.85 17.17 15.50
C PHE A 88 11.45 15.97 16.37
N GLU A 89 10.34 15.29 16.03
CA GLU A 89 9.91 14.07 16.69
C GLU A 89 10.90 12.93 16.41
N GLN A 90 11.32 12.23 17.47
CA GLN A 90 12.22 11.10 17.37
C GLN A 90 11.48 9.78 17.53
N ILE A 91 11.83 8.80 16.71
CA ILE A 91 11.32 7.43 16.77
C ILE A 91 12.47 6.45 16.75
N SER A 92 12.35 5.37 17.52
CA SER A 92 13.29 4.25 17.51
C SER A 92 12.65 3.06 16.80
N ILE A 93 13.36 2.49 15.83
CA ILE A 93 12.91 1.34 15.05
C ILE A 93 13.89 0.18 15.29
N PRO A 94 13.40 -1.01 15.70
CA PRO A 94 14.25 -2.17 15.86
C PRO A 94 14.89 -2.58 14.52
N GLU A 95 16.18 -2.94 14.55
CA GLU A 95 16.96 -3.28 13.36
C GLU A 95 16.33 -4.46 12.57
N ALA A 96 15.69 -5.40 13.27
CA ALA A 96 15.02 -6.55 12.67
C ALA A 96 13.81 -6.21 11.77
N VAL A 97 13.32 -4.97 11.79
CA VAL A 97 12.15 -4.53 10.99
C VAL A 97 12.59 -3.82 9.71
N ILE A 98 13.88 -3.50 9.56
CA ILE A 98 14.41 -2.84 8.37
C ILE A 98 15.01 -3.88 7.43
N ASP A 99 14.31 -4.15 6.34
CA ASP A 99 14.78 -5.03 5.26
C ASP A 99 15.18 -4.21 4.02
N GLY A 100 16.34 -4.54 3.43
CA GLY A 100 16.73 -4.07 2.08
C GLY A 100 17.43 -2.72 2.00
N VAL A 101 18.40 -2.45 2.89
CA VAL A 101 19.41 -1.40 2.68
C VAL A 101 20.31 -1.72 1.49
#